data_AF-A0A9Q4C5Z2-F1
#
_entry.id   AF-A0A9Q4C5Z2-F1
#
_cell.length_a   1.000
_cell.length_b   1.000
_cell.length_c   1.000
_cell.angle_alpha   90.00
_cell.angle_beta   90.00
_cell.angle_gamma   90.00
#
_symmetry.space_group_name_H-M   'P 1'
#
loop_
_entity.id
_entity.type
_entity.pdbx_description
1 polymer ?
#
loop_
_entity_poly.entity_id
_entity_poly.type
_entity_poly.pdbx_seq_one_letter_code
_entity_poly.pdbx_strand_id
1 'polypeptide(L)'
;MTRSPLQNSEREYLKSKKCFPDVVKINGEERLEGKITECSVDEAKAKYRIHNEVGQNLPEIIRQFRTDLMAINMFYMDVKQDGWYEYESITLPRAKDEMERLRDHLDILIEYAERDMMAKRREEVRKSILLLYDGLEYLNRLHDGDEEYRGFERVEGELQKSKRLEDEQEEYTERKQAVIKLLSDEGLLEIFEWVSENEKANVPDRTKSNSKETWTQSIGKYLKSGEYGHGLVAESGWGYELTERGRAVRDCWEELKQASIVEEKLETLGDTRREVAWRLLNRYFDAEDRWD
;
A
#
# COMPACT_ATOMS: atom_id res chain seq x y z
N MET A 1 -35.49 -8.06 3.09
CA MET A 1 -34.24 -8.82 3.25
C MET A 1 -34.02 -9.08 4.73
N THR A 2 -34.00 -10.35 5.14
CA THR A 2 -33.72 -10.79 6.51
C THR A 2 -32.21 -10.71 6.76
N ARG A 3 -31.81 -10.07 7.86
CA ARG A 3 -30.40 -9.91 8.23
C ARG A 3 -29.86 -11.20 8.84
N SER A 4 -28.59 -11.50 8.58
CA SER A 4 -27.92 -12.67 9.18
C SER A 4 -27.77 -12.49 10.70
N PRO A 5 -27.63 -13.58 11.48
CA PRO A 5 -27.36 -13.52 12.92
C PRO A 5 -26.14 -12.64 13.26
N LEU A 6 -25.10 -12.68 12.42
CA LEU A 6 -23.90 -11.86 12.55
C LEU A 6 -24.19 -10.36 12.36
N GLN A 7 -25.00 -10.02 11.35
CA GLN A 7 -25.43 -8.63 11.10
C GLN A 7 -26.30 -8.08 12.23
N ASN A 8 -27.09 -8.93 12.90
CA ASN A 8 -27.89 -8.52 14.05
C ASN A 8 -27.02 -8.29 15.29
N SER A 9 -26.10 -9.21 15.57
CA SER A 9 -25.13 -9.10 16.68
C SER A 9 -24.26 -7.85 16.56
N GLU A 10 -23.71 -7.58 15.36
CA GLU A 10 -22.85 -6.41 15.14
C GLU A 10 -23.64 -5.10 15.25
N ARG A 11 -24.90 -5.09 14.80
CA ARG A 11 -25.76 -3.93 14.96
C ARG A 11 -26.12 -3.66 16.42
N GLU A 12 -26.39 -4.71 17.21
CA GLU A 12 -26.64 -4.57 18.65
C GLU A 12 -25.40 -4.04 19.37
N TYR A 13 -24.21 -4.53 19.00
CA TYR A 13 -22.94 -4.04 19.53
C TYR A 13 -22.72 -2.56 19.19
N LEU A 14 -22.84 -2.17 17.92
CA LEU A 14 -22.67 -0.79 17.49
C LEU A 14 -23.72 0.16 18.10
N LYS A 15 -24.95 -0.32 18.31
CA LYS A 15 -25.98 0.39 19.09
C LYS A 15 -25.57 0.58 20.55
N SER A 16 -25.04 -0.46 21.21
CA SER A 16 -24.58 -0.38 22.60
C SER A 16 -23.43 0.63 22.80
N LYS A 17 -22.70 0.92 21.72
CA LYS A 17 -21.59 1.88 21.68
C LYS A 17 -21.99 3.27 21.21
N LYS A 18 -23.30 3.53 21.00
CA LYS A 18 -23.82 4.80 20.47
C LYS A 18 -23.19 5.20 19.13
N CYS A 19 -22.81 4.22 18.32
CA CYS A 19 -22.22 4.46 17.00
C CYS A 19 -23.29 4.79 15.93
N PHE A 20 -24.57 4.82 16.32
CA PHE A 20 -25.68 5.33 15.52
C PHE A 20 -26.43 6.40 16.31
N PRO A 21 -27.02 7.40 15.64
CA PRO A 21 -27.97 8.31 16.27
C PRO A 21 -29.19 7.53 16.77
N ASP A 22 -29.76 7.99 17.88
CA ASP A 22 -30.98 7.38 18.42
C ASP A 22 -32.14 7.67 17.47
N VAL A 23 -32.90 6.62 17.13
CA VAL A 23 -34.14 6.78 16.37
C VAL A 23 -35.24 7.08 17.39
N VAL A 24 -35.66 8.33 17.44
CA VAL A 24 -36.75 8.79 18.31
C VAL A 24 -38.02 8.93 17.46
N LYS A 25 -39.12 8.35 17.93
CA LYS A 25 -40.44 8.56 17.30
C LYS A 25 -41.10 9.80 17.88
N ILE A 26 -41.24 10.83 17.07
CA ILE A 26 -41.95 12.07 17.42
C ILE A 26 -43.16 12.16 16.48
N ASN A 27 -44.38 12.16 17.04
CA ASN A 27 -45.64 12.24 16.28
C ASN A 27 -45.79 11.18 15.16
N GLY A 28 -45.29 9.97 15.38
CA GLY A 28 -45.40 8.87 14.42
C GLY A 28 -44.34 8.88 13.31
N GLU A 29 -43.50 9.91 13.24
CA GLU A 29 -42.35 9.98 12.34
C GLU A 29 -41.07 9.59 13.07
N GLU A 30 -40.25 8.76 12.43
CA GLU A 30 -38.92 8.40 12.92
C GLU A 30 -37.94 9.55 12.61
N ARG A 31 -37.38 10.16 13.66
CA ARG A 31 -36.32 11.18 13.55
C ARG A 31 -35.03 10.67 14.19
N LEU A 32 -33.90 10.98 13.56
CA LEU A 32 -32.57 10.67 14.09
C LEU A 32 -32.11 11.84 14.97
N GLU A 33 -31.94 11.60 16.28
CA GLU A 33 -31.39 12.60 17.21
C GLU A 33 -30.03 12.15 17.76
N GLY A 34 -29.10 13.11 17.92
CA GLY A 34 -27.77 12.91 18.50
C GLY A 34 -26.60 13.15 17.53
N LYS A 35 -25.47 13.66 18.05
CA LYS A 35 -24.20 13.71 17.30
C LYS A 35 -23.56 12.32 17.29
N ILE A 36 -23.08 11.88 16.13
CA ILE A 36 -22.23 10.69 16.01
C ILE A 36 -20.94 10.99 16.76
N THR A 37 -20.78 10.46 17.97
CA THR A 37 -19.46 10.43 18.64
C THR A 37 -18.57 9.46 17.89
N GLU A 38 -17.32 9.87 17.61
CA GLU A 38 -16.30 9.04 16.97
C GLU A 38 -16.29 7.64 17.61
N CYS A 39 -16.77 6.67 16.84
CA CYS A 39 -16.80 5.28 17.23
C CYS A 39 -15.35 4.79 17.15
N SER A 40 -14.58 4.87 18.24
CA SER A 40 -13.30 4.17 18.32
C SER A 40 -13.60 2.68 18.38
N VAL A 41 -13.83 2.08 17.20
CA VAL A 41 -13.92 0.63 17.07
C VAL A 41 -12.57 0.09 17.49
N ASP A 42 -12.53 -0.52 18.67
CA ASP A 42 -11.33 -1.12 19.22
C ASP A 42 -10.88 -2.27 18.29
N GLU A 43 -9.99 -1.92 17.36
CA GLU A 43 -9.56 -2.74 16.23
C GLU A 43 -8.96 -4.07 16.71
N ALA A 44 -8.30 -4.06 17.87
CA ALA A 44 -7.78 -5.25 18.53
C ALA A 44 -8.88 -6.24 18.91
N LYS A 45 -10.05 -5.73 19.35
CA LYS A 45 -11.19 -6.56 19.75
C LYS A 45 -11.98 -7.06 18.54
N ALA A 46 -12.06 -6.27 17.48
CA ALA A 46 -12.61 -6.72 16.20
C ALA A 46 -11.76 -7.83 15.57
N LYS A 47 -10.42 -7.65 15.54
CA LYS A 47 -9.46 -8.68 15.10
C LYS A 47 -9.56 -9.94 15.96
N TYR A 48 -9.66 -9.81 17.28
CA TYR A 48 -9.85 -10.95 18.18
C TYR A 48 -11.15 -11.72 17.88
N ARG A 49 -12.28 -11.05 17.64
CA ARG A 49 -13.54 -11.73 17.28
C ARG A 49 -13.47 -12.39 15.90
N ILE A 50 -12.92 -11.72 14.89
CA ILE A 50 -12.74 -12.32 13.56
C ILE A 50 -11.86 -13.57 13.68
N HIS A 51 -10.78 -13.51 14.44
CA HIS A 51 -9.89 -14.64 14.65
C HIS A 51 -10.55 -15.80 15.43
N ASN A 52 -11.25 -15.49 16.53
CA ASN A 52 -11.74 -16.51 17.46
C ASN A 52 -13.18 -16.97 17.22
N GLU A 53 -14.03 -16.18 16.58
CA GLU A 53 -15.44 -16.52 16.33
C GLU A 53 -15.71 -16.90 14.87
N VAL A 54 -14.98 -16.29 13.92
CA VAL A 54 -15.12 -16.57 12.48
C VAL A 54 -14.01 -17.52 11.99
N GLY A 55 -12.76 -17.29 12.37
CA GLY A 55 -11.60 -18.06 11.93
C GLY A 55 -11.51 -19.46 12.54
N GLN A 56 -11.87 -19.64 13.81
CA GLN A 56 -11.79 -20.95 14.49
C GLN A 56 -12.74 -22.02 13.95
N ASN A 57 -13.87 -21.62 13.36
CA ASN A 57 -14.82 -22.55 12.76
C ASN A 57 -14.50 -22.87 11.30
N LEU A 58 -13.60 -22.12 10.66
CA LEU A 58 -13.23 -22.30 9.26
C LEU A 58 -12.65 -23.71 8.99
N PRO A 59 -11.75 -24.26 9.82
CA PRO A 59 -11.27 -25.63 9.66
C PRO A 59 -12.37 -26.69 9.81
N GLU A 60 -13.31 -26.50 10.73
CA GLU A 60 -14.45 -27.42 10.94
C GLU A 60 -15.43 -27.35 9.77
N ILE A 61 -15.70 -26.15 9.24
CA ILE A 61 -16.50 -25.92 8.03
C ILE A 61 -15.83 -26.55 6.81
N ILE A 62 -14.51 -26.39 6.63
CA ILE A 62 -13.75 -27.05 5.55
C ILE A 62 -13.79 -28.57 5.70
N ARG A 63 -13.71 -29.09 6.94
CA ARG A 63 -13.81 -30.52 7.23
C ARG A 63 -15.20 -31.07 6.91
N GLN A 64 -16.26 -30.33 7.25
CA GLN A 64 -17.64 -30.65 6.87
C GLN A 64 -17.81 -30.63 5.35
N PHE A 65 -17.31 -29.60 4.66
CA PHE A 65 -17.28 -29.54 3.20
C PHE A 65 -16.63 -30.76 2.56
N ARG A 66 -15.48 -31.20 3.10
CA ARG A 66 -14.76 -32.36 2.60
C ARG A 66 -15.53 -33.66 2.84
N THR A 67 -16.24 -33.74 3.96
CA THR A 67 -17.11 -34.87 4.32
C THR A 67 -18.34 -34.92 3.40
N ASP A 68 -18.95 -33.77 3.11
CA ASP A 68 -20.09 -33.64 2.21
C ASP A 68 -19.70 -33.96 0.76
N LEU A 69 -18.54 -33.49 0.29
CA LEU A 69 -17.99 -33.86 -1.02
C LEU A 69 -17.69 -35.36 -1.13
N MET A 70 -17.18 -35.99 -0.06
CA MET A 70 -17.00 -37.45 -0.02
C MET A 70 -18.34 -38.19 -0.03
N ALA A 71 -19.35 -37.69 0.69
CA ALA A 71 -20.70 -38.26 0.70
C ALA A 71 -21.37 -38.13 -0.68
N ILE A 72 -21.20 -37.00 -1.36
CA ILE A 72 -21.64 -36.78 -2.75
C ILE A 72 -20.92 -37.76 -3.68
N ASN A 73 -19.59 -37.88 -3.59
CA ASN A 73 -18.82 -38.80 -4.43
C ASN A 73 -19.22 -40.28 -4.19
N MET A 74 -19.44 -40.68 -2.94
CA MET A 74 -19.94 -42.01 -2.57
C MET A 74 -21.36 -42.26 -3.09
N PHE A 75 -22.24 -41.26 -3.01
CA PHE A 75 -23.59 -41.32 -3.56
C PHE A 75 -23.58 -41.50 -5.09
N TYR A 76 -22.67 -40.83 -5.79
CA TYR A 76 -22.45 -41.02 -7.23
C TYR A 76 -21.85 -42.38 -7.61
N MET A 77 -21.12 -43.02 -6.69
CA MET A 77 -20.50 -44.33 -6.90
C MET A 77 -21.47 -45.50 -6.63
N ASP A 78 -22.42 -45.37 -5.70
CA ASP A 78 -23.22 -46.50 -5.20
C ASP A 78 -24.71 -46.51 -5.58
N VAL A 79 -25.28 -45.48 -6.22
CA VAL A 79 -26.71 -45.50 -6.56
C VAL A 79 -26.97 -46.24 -7.87
N LYS A 80 -27.11 -47.56 -7.76
CA LYS A 80 -28.07 -48.32 -8.58
C LYS A 80 -29.41 -48.38 -7.84
N GLN A 81 -30.43 -47.83 -8.51
CA GLN A 81 -31.88 -48.00 -8.30
C GLN A 81 -32.58 -47.12 -7.24
N ASP A 82 -33.62 -46.44 -7.73
CA ASP A 82 -34.81 -45.84 -7.08
C ASP A 82 -34.80 -44.44 -6.44
N GLY A 83 -33.68 -43.71 -6.36
CA GLY A 83 -33.66 -42.30 -5.89
C GLY A 83 -33.34 -41.23 -6.94
N TRP A 84 -32.96 -41.64 -8.15
CA TRP A 84 -32.26 -40.77 -9.10
C TRP A 84 -33.11 -39.60 -9.64
N TYR A 85 -34.41 -39.83 -9.86
CA TYR A 85 -35.28 -38.84 -10.49
C TYR A 85 -35.59 -37.65 -9.56
N GLU A 86 -35.84 -37.90 -8.28
CA GLU A 86 -36.13 -36.87 -7.27
C GLU A 86 -34.85 -36.09 -6.89
N TYR A 87 -33.71 -36.78 -6.91
CA TYR A 87 -32.40 -36.15 -6.78
C TYR A 87 -32.09 -35.24 -7.98
N GLU A 88 -32.19 -35.74 -9.21
CA GLU A 88 -31.89 -35.00 -10.45
C GLU A 88 -32.81 -33.80 -10.68
N SER A 89 -34.11 -33.93 -10.39
CA SER A 89 -35.09 -32.90 -10.74
C SER A 89 -35.35 -31.85 -9.65
N ILE A 90 -35.10 -32.16 -8.37
CA ILE A 90 -35.45 -31.27 -7.25
C ILE A 90 -34.22 -30.88 -6.42
N THR A 91 -33.36 -31.84 -6.11
CA THR A 91 -32.27 -31.65 -5.13
C THR A 91 -31.00 -31.12 -5.80
N LEU A 92 -30.62 -31.69 -6.94
CA LEU A 92 -29.44 -31.31 -7.72
C LEU A 92 -29.49 -29.85 -8.21
N PRO A 93 -30.61 -29.34 -8.75
CA PRO A 93 -30.67 -27.95 -9.21
C PRO A 93 -30.54 -26.96 -8.05
N ARG A 94 -31.18 -27.23 -6.90
CA ARG A 94 -31.05 -26.37 -5.72
C ARG A 94 -29.64 -26.40 -5.13
N ALA A 95 -29.04 -27.58 -4.98
CA ALA A 95 -27.66 -27.71 -4.50
C ALA A 95 -26.68 -27.02 -5.47
N LYS A 96 -26.91 -27.14 -6.79
CA LYS A 96 -26.13 -26.44 -7.80
C LYS A 96 -26.26 -24.92 -7.67
N ASP A 97 -27.47 -24.38 -7.53
CA ASP A 97 -27.70 -22.95 -7.35
C ASP A 97 -27.03 -22.43 -6.06
N GLU A 98 -27.06 -23.20 -4.98
CA GLU A 98 -26.39 -22.86 -3.72
C GLU A 98 -24.86 -22.92 -3.85
N MET A 99 -24.32 -23.90 -4.55
CA MET A 99 -22.89 -24.01 -4.84
C MET A 99 -22.41 -22.88 -5.76
N GLU A 100 -23.20 -22.49 -6.77
CA GLU A 100 -22.90 -21.35 -7.64
C GLU A 100 -22.89 -20.03 -6.85
N ARG A 101 -23.90 -19.79 -6.00
CA ARG A 101 -23.91 -18.61 -5.11
C ARG A 101 -22.74 -18.59 -4.14
N LEU A 102 -22.33 -19.75 -3.62
CA LEU A 102 -21.18 -19.83 -2.73
C LEU A 102 -19.88 -19.55 -3.48
N ARG A 103 -19.70 -20.10 -4.69
CA ARG A 103 -18.57 -19.77 -5.57
C ARG A 103 -18.52 -18.27 -5.80
N ASP A 104 -19.61 -17.65 -6.23
CA ASP A 104 -19.66 -16.22 -6.51
C ASP A 104 -19.34 -15.39 -5.25
N HIS A 105 -19.79 -15.83 -4.07
CA HIS A 105 -19.47 -15.16 -2.81
C HIS A 105 -18.00 -15.32 -2.43
N LEU A 106 -17.40 -16.50 -2.66
CA LEU A 106 -15.97 -16.73 -2.46
C LEU A 106 -15.13 -15.88 -3.43
N ASP A 107 -15.52 -15.80 -4.70
CA ASP A 107 -14.86 -14.97 -5.69
C ASP A 107 -14.90 -13.49 -5.27
N ILE A 108 -16.04 -13.00 -4.80
CA ILE A 108 -16.16 -11.64 -4.22
C ILE A 108 -15.21 -11.46 -3.03
N LEU A 109 -15.15 -12.43 -2.10
CA LEU A 109 -14.26 -12.34 -0.93
C LEU A 109 -12.78 -12.36 -1.33
N ILE A 110 -12.43 -13.13 -2.36
CA ILE A 110 -11.08 -13.13 -2.95
C ILE A 110 -10.78 -11.77 -3.56
N GLU A 111 -11.67 -11.21 -4.37
CA GLU A 111 -11.51 -9.87 -4.96
C GLU A 111 -11.34 -8.78 -3.88
N TYR A 112 -12.12 -8.84 -2.80
CA TYR A 112 -11.97 -7.92 -1.66
C TYR A 112 -10.62 -8.09 -0.96
N ALA A 113 -10.21 -9.33 -0.70
CA ALA A 113 -8.91 -9.61 -0.08
C ALA A 113 -7.74 -9.14 -0.97
N GLU A 114 -7.81 -9.37 -2.27
CA GLU A 114 -6.84 -8.86 -3.24
C GLU A 114 -6.81 -7.34 -3.27
N ARG A 115 -7.97 -6.68 -3.21
CA ARG A 115 -8.08 -5.21 -3.17
C ARG A 115 -7.45 -4.62 -1.90
N ASP A 116 -7.72 -5.23 -0.75
CA ASP A 116 -7.17 -4.80 0.54
C ASP A 116 -5.66 -5.05 0.62
N MET A 117 -5.19 -6.20 0.13
CA MET A 117 -3.76 -6.45 0.00
C MET A 117 -3.09 -5.42 -0.91
N MET A 118 -3.71 -5.08 -2.05
CA MET A 118 -3.19 -4.03 -2.93
C MET A 118 -3.23 -2.64 -2.27
N ALA A 119 -4.21 -2.34 -1.42
CA ALA A 119 -4.25 -1.09 -0.66
C ALA A 119 -3.13 -1.02 0.37
N LYS A 120 -2.91 -2.09 1.15
CA LYS A 120 -1.80 -2.19 2.11
C LYS A 120 -0.44 -2.10 1.42
N ARG A 121 -0.29 -2.77 0.27
CA ARG A 121 0.90 -2.72 -0.58
C ARG A 121 1.19 -1.32 -1.10
N ARG A 122 0.17 -0.59 -1.57
CA ARG A 122 0.31 0.81 -1.97
C ARG A 122 0.71 1.68 -0.80
N GLU A 123 0.15 1.44 0.38
CA GLU A 123 0.49 2.16 1.61
C GLU A 123 1.95 1.95 2.04
N GLU A 124 2.48 0.73 1.91
CA GLU A 124 3.91 0.45 2.19
C GLU A 124 4.84 1.23 1.25
N VAL A 125 4.54 1.25 -0.06
CA VAL A 125 5.31 2.05 -1.02
C VAL A 125 5.15 3.55 -0.74
N ARG A 126 3.94 4.01 -0.43
CA ARG A 126 3.65 5.40 -0.06
C ARG A 126 4.48 5.84 1.14
N LYS A 127 4.55 5.04 2.21
CA LYS A 127 5.36 5.35 3.41
C LYS A 127 6.83 5.57 3.09
N SER A 128 7.39 4.77 2.18
CA SER A 128 8.78 4.96 1.73
C SER A 128 8.94 6.29 0.99
N ILE A 129 8.00 6.64 0.11
CA ILE A 129 8.01 7.87 -0.69
C ILE A 129 7.83 9.12 0.18
N LEU A 130 7.06 9.04 1.28
CA LEU A 130 6.85 10.17 2.20
C LEU A 130 8.17 10.73 2.75
N LEU A 131 9.22 9.91 2.84
CA LEU A 131 10.55 10.35 3.26
C LEU A 131 11.17 11.38 2.30
N LEU A 132 10.75 11.40 1.03
CA LEU A 132 11.19 12.41 0.07
C LEU A 132 10.64 13.82 0.37
N TYR A 133 9.59 13.93 1.19
CA TYR A 133 9.06 15.21 1.65
C TYR A 133 9.82 15.79 2.85
N ASP A 134 10.80 15.07 3.43
CA ASP A 134 11.51 15.56 4.61
C ASP A 134 12.15 16.94 4.38
N GLY A 135 11.88 17.88 5.29
CA GLY A 135 12.31 19.28 5.17
C GLY A 135 11.53 20.15 4.16
N LEU A 136 10.55 19.61 3.41
CA LEU A 136 9.67 20.36 2.50
C LEU A 136 8.39 20.78 3.24
N GLU A 137 8.52 21.82 4.06
CA GLU A 137 7.50 22.21 5.05
C GLU A 137 6.14 22.53 4.42
N TYR A 138 6.10 23.23 3.29
CA TYR A 138 4.85 23.63 2.64
C TYR A 138 4.18 22.44 1.96
N LEU A 139 4.96 21.57 1.30
CA LEU A 139 4.42 20.35 0.72
C LEU A 139 3.92 19.35 1.78
N ASN A 140 4.61 19.21 2.91
CA ASN A 140 4.15 18.37 4.03
C ASN A 140 2.79 18.85 4.57
N ARG A 141 2.63 20.16 4.78
CA ARG A 141 1.36 20.73 5.24
C ARG A 141 0.22 20.55 4.22
N LEU A 142 0.52 20.69 2.93
CA LEU A 142 -0.45 20.45 1.86
C LEU A 142 -0.88 18.98 1.83
N HIS A 143 0.08 18.07 2.00
CA HIS A 143 -0.16 16.64 2.10
C HIS A 143 -1.03 16.28 3.32
N ASP A 144 -0.79 16.92 4.46
CA ASP A 144 -1.52 16.68 5.71
C ASP A 144 -2.94 17.29 5.72
N GLY A 145 -3.35 17.93 4.61
CA GLY A 145 -4.71 18.46 4.43
C GLY A 145 -4.96 19.78 5.16
N ASP A 146 -3.91 20.56 5.43
CA ASP A 146 -4.04 21.89 6.01
C ASP A 146 -4.65 22.88 4.99
N GLU A 147 -5.99 22.96 4.99
CA GLU A 147 -6.76 23.79 4.05
C GLU A 147 -6.52 25.30 4.24
N GLU A 148 -6.07 25.74 5.43
CA GLU A 148 -5.77 27.16 5.70
C GLU A 148 -4.51 27.63 4.96
N TYR A 149 -3.63 26.70 4.60
CA TYR A 149 -2.30 26.99 4.06
C TYR A 149 -2.10 26.42 2.66
N ARG A 150 -2.94 26.82 1.71
CA ARG A 150 -2.82 26.29 0.34
C ARG A 150 -1.51 26.68 -0.38
N GLY A 151 -0.66 27.54 0.21
CA GLY A 151 0.62 27.92 -0.39
C GLY A 151 0.48 28.73 -1.69
N PHE A 152 -0.70 29.32 -1.92
CA PHE A 152 -0.97 30.22 -3.03
C PHE A 152 -0.97 31.68 -2.56
N GLU A 153 -0.37 32.54 -3.35
CA GLU A 153 -0.36 33.99 -3.17
C GLU A 153 -1.28 34.63 -4.21
N ARG A 154 -1.86 35.78 -3.86
CA ARG A 154 -2.60 36.60 -4.83
C ARG A 154 -1.64 37.58 -5.49
N VAL A 155 -1.33 37.36 -6.75
CA VAL A 155 -0.53 38.26 -7.58
C VAL A 155 -1.45 38.84 -8.64
N GLU A 156 -1.60 40.17 -8.67
CA GLU A 156 -2.46 40.88 -9.64
C GLU A 156 -3.93 40.41 -9.69
N GLY A 157 -4.43 39.81 -8.60
CA GLY A 157 -5.81 39.31 -8.51
C GLY A 157 -5.98 37.84 -8.91
N GLU A 158 -4.93 37.19 -9.39
CA GLU A 158 -4.90 35.76 -9.68
C GLU A 158 -4.27 34.97 -8.54
N LEU A 159 -4.77 33.76 -8.29
CA LEU A 159 -4.22 32.84 -7.30
C LEU A 159 -3.06 32.08 -7.98
N GLN A 160 -1.82 32.35 -7.57
CA GLN A 160 -0.61 31.70 -8.10
C GLN A 160 0.08 30.94 -6.99
N LYS A 161 0.82 29.86 -7.31
CA LYS A 161 1.64 29.17 -6.30
C LYS A 161 2.68 30.16 -5.78
N SER A 162 2.91 30.18 -4.48
CA SER A 162 4.02 30.95 -3.91
C SER A 162 5.34 30.41 -4.47
N LYS A 163 6.31 31.29 -4.72
CA LYS A 163 7.63 30.89 -5.21
C LYS A 163 8.26 29.78 -4.35
N ARG A 164 8.06 29.86 -3.02
CA ARG A 164 8.57 28.86 -2.09
C ARG A 164 7.93 27.48 -2.27
N LEU A 165 6.63 27.42 -2.57
CA LEU A 165 5.94 26.16 -2.90
C LEU A 165 6.41 25.60 -4.26
N GLU A 166 6.66 26.48 -5.24
CA GLU A 166 7.25 26.08 -6.53
C GLU A 166 8.66 25.49 -6.34
N ASP A 167 9.52 26.16 -5.56
CA ASP A 167 10.87 25.70 -5.23
C ASP A 167 10.85 24.34 -4.50
N GLU A 168 9.93 24.14 -3.53
CA GLU A 168 9.77 22.85 -2.85
C GLU A 168 9.25 21.74 -3.78
N GLN A 169 8.38 22.07 -4.73
CA GLN A 169 7.85 21.10 -5.69
C GLN A 169 8.88 20.70 -6.75
N GLU A 170 9.75 21.63 -7.15
CA GLU A 170 10.92 21.34 -7.96
C GLU A 170 11.89 20.42 -7.19
N GLU A 171 12.19 20.72 -5.93
CA GLU A 171 13.04 19.88 -5.07
C GLU A 171 12.47 18.47 -4.89
N TYR A 172 11.16 18.32 -4.68
CA TYR A 172 10.51 17.01 -4.61
C TYR A 172 10.65 16.24 -5.93
N THR A 173 10.48 16.92 -7.07
CA THR A 173 10.63 16.32 -8.40
C THR A 173 12.05 15.84 -8.64
N GLU A 174 13.04 16.65 -8.26
CA GLU A 174 14.46 16.31 -8.29
C GLU A 174 14.78 15.08 -7.44
N ARG A 175 14.21 15.00 -6.22
CA ARG A 175 14.32 13.83 -5.34
C ARG A 175 13.73 12.57 -5.97
N LYS A 176 12.52 12.65 -6.57
CA LYS A 176 11.91 11.53 -7.31
C LYS A 176 12.82 11.03 -8.42
N GLN A 177 13.30 11.94 -9.26
CA GLN A 177 14.19 11.61 -10.38
C GLN A 177 15.50 10.99 -9.91
N ALA A 178 16.07 11.48 -8.81
CA ALA A 178 17.30 10.95 -8.23
C ALA A 178 17.14 9.50 -7.76
N VAL A 179 16.04 9.17 -7.05
CA VAL A 179 15.75 7.78 -6.65
C VAL A 179 15.62 6.88 -7.87
N ILE A 180 14.83 7.29 -8.88
CA ILE A 180 14.67 6.52 -10.11
C ILE A 180 16.03 6.30 -10.80
N LYS A 181 16.86 7.33 -10.86
CA LYS A 181 18.19 7.26 -11.48
C LYS A 181 19.09 6.26 -10.76
N LEU A 182 19.17 6.32 -9.44
CA LEU A 182 19.94 5.37 -8.64
C LEU A 182 19.47 3.93 -8.87
N LEU A 183 18.16 3.70 -8.83
CA LEU A 183 17.60 2.36 -9.01
C LEU A 183 17.76 1.84 -10.44
N SER A 184 17.82 2.71 -11.45
CA SER A 184 18.08 2.33 -12.84
C SER A 184 19.53 1.92 -13.10
N ASP A 185 20.47 2.30 -12.23
CA ASP A 185 21.91 2.20 -12.46
C ASP A 185 22.61 1.61 -11.24
N GLU A 186 22.74 0.28 -11.22
CA GLU A 186 23.30 -0.49 -10.10
C GLU A 186 24.68 -0.01 -9.65
N GLY A 187 25.57 0.30 -10.60
CA GLY A 187 26.89 0.80 -10.26
C GLY A 187 26.87 2.20 -9.64
N LEU A 188 25.86 3.02 -9.96
CA LEU A 188 25.69 4.33 -9.32
C LEU A 188 25.10 4.19 -7.91
N LEU A 189 24.15 3.28 -7.73
CA LEU A 189 23.58 2.95 -6.44
C LEU A 189 24.65 2.42 -5.47
N GLU A 190 25.52 1.51 -5.94
CA GLU A 190 26.63 0.98 -5.14
C GLU A 190 27.54 2.10 -4.62
N ILE A 191 27.89 3.06 -5.49
CA ILE A 191 28.71 4.21 -5.11
C ILE A 191 27.99 5.08 -4.07
N PHE A 192 26.69 5.32 -4.28
CA PHE A 192 25.89 6.14 -3.38
C PHE A 192 25.72 5.48 -1.99
N GLU A 193 25.42 4.19 -1.93
CA GLU A 193 25.36 3.41 -0.69
C GLU A 193 26.71 3.46 0.04
N TRP A 194 27.82 3.27 -0.67
CA TRP A 194 29.15 3.37 -0.07
C TRP A 194 29.43 4.75 0.54
N VAL A 195 29.10 5.84 -0.16
CA VAL A 195 29.27 7.21 0.37
C VAL A 195 28.39 7.41 1.61
N SER A 196 27.17 6.87 1.60
CA SER A 196 26.24 7.00 2.73
C SER A 196 26.74 6.30 4.00
N GLU A 197 27.48 5.20 3.85
CA GLU A 197 28.07 4.42 4.95
C GLU A 197 29.43 4.97 5.41
N ASN A 198 30.13 5.72 4.53
CA ASN A 198 31.52 6.15 4.72
C ASN A 198 31.68 7.66 4.50
N GLU A 199 30.80 8.48 5.07
CA GLU A 199 30.89 9.94 4.93
C GLU A 199 32.28 10.46 5.38
N LYS A 200 32.81 11.41 4.60
CA LYS A 200 34.13 12.06 4.80
C LYS A 200 35.33 11.13 4.63
N ALA A 201 35.14 9.89 4.22
CA ALA A 201 36.22 8.98 3.86
C ALA A 201 36.68 9.18 2.40
N ASN A 202 37.95 8.86 2.15
CA ASN A 202 38.49 8.86 0.79
C ASN A 202 37.77 7.79 -0.06
N VAL A 203 37.29 8.19 -1.23
CA VAL A 203 36.64 7.28 -2.17
C VAL A 203 37.65 6.22 -2.65
N PRO A 204 37.29 4.93 -2.68
CA PRO A 204 38.15 3.88 -3.18
C PRO A 204 38.51 4.13 -4.65
N ASP A 205 39.75 3.79 -5.01
CA ASP A 205 40.17 3.77 -6.41
C ASP A 205 39.57 2.53 -7.11
N ARG A 206 38.30 2.65 -7.49
CA ARG A 206 37.50 1.61 -8.15
C ARG A 206 36.82 2.19 -9.39
N THR A 207 36.59 1.33 -10.36
CA THR A 207 35.74 1.64 -11.51
C THR A 207 34.31 1.22 -11.23
N LYS A 208 33.36 2.01 -11.72
CA LYS A 208 31.94 1.68 -11.66
C LYS A 208 31.65 0.40 -12.46
N SER A 209 30.84 -0.48 -11.89
CA SER A 209 30.43 -1.74 -12.53
C SER A 209 29.96 -1.50 -13.97
N ASN A 210 30.49 -2.30 -14.91
CA ASN A 210 30.23 -2.20 -16.35
C ASN A 210 30.69 -0.88 -17.04
N SER A 211 31.57 -0.09 -16.42
CA SER A 211 32.12 1.15 -16.98
C SER A 211 33.63 1.25 -16.76
N LYS A 212 34.31 2.09 -17.57
CA LYS A 212 35.71 2.52 -17.34
C LYS A 212 35.81 3.76 -16.44
N GLU A 213 34.67 4.33 -16.05
CA GLU A 213 34.60 5.52 -15.21
C GLU A 213 34.94 5.16 -13.77
N THR A 214 35.82 5.96 -13.15
CA THR A 214 36.16 5.82 -11.73
C THR A 214 35.02 6.30 -10.84
N TRP A 215 34.95 5.79 -9.61
CA TRP A 215 33.92 6.21 -8.66
C TRP A 215 33.94 7.72 -8.42
N THR A 216 35.12 8.32 -8.26
CA THR A 216 35.28 9.77 -8.10
C THR A 216 34.71 10.56 -9.30
N GLN A 217 34.92 10.06 -10.53
CA GLN A 217 34.32 10.67 -11.73
C GLN A 217 32.81 10.54 -11.74
N SER A 218 32.27 9.35 -11.44
CA SER A 218 30.81 9.14 -11.38
C SER A 218 30.16 9.97 -10.28
N ILE A 219 30.79 10.12 -9.12
CA ILE A 219 30.34 11.01 -8.03
C ILE A 219 30.26 12.46 -8.54
N GLY A 220 31.35 12.95 -9.12
CA GLY A 220 31.42 14.32 -9.62
C GLY A 220 30.41 14.63 -10.72
N LYS A 221 30.10 13.64 -11.56
CA LYS A 221 29.20 13.81 -12.71
C LYS A 221 27.72 13.61 -12.39
N TYR A 222 27.38 12.64 -11.53
CA TYR A 222 26.00 12.18 -11.36
C TYR A 222 25.46 12.37 -9.93
N LEU A 223 26.32 12.39 -8.91
CA LEU A 223 25.86 12.48 -7.51
C LEU A 223 26.01 13.90 -6.93
N LYS A 224 27.02 14.66 -7.34
CA LYS A 224 27.14 16.09 -6.94
C LYS A 224 26.11 16.95 -7.68
N SER A 225 25.94 18.20 -7.26
CA SER A 225 25.18 19.19 -8.01
C SER A 225 25.89 19.53 -9.33
N GLY A 226 25.17 19.54 -10.45
CA GLY A 226 25.71 19.89 -11.77
C GLY A 226 24.71 19.62 -12.90
N GLU A 227 25.13 19.81 -14.15
CA GLU A 227 24.28 19.66 -15.34
C GLU A 227 23.59 18.29 -15.45
N TYR A 228 24.27 17.23 -14.99
CA TYR A 228 23.77 15.84 -14.99
C TYR A 228 23.67 15.25 -13.59
N GLY A 229 23.89 16.09 -12.57
CA GLY A 229 24.15 15.68 -11.22
C GLY A 229 22.96 15.97 -10.31
N HIS A 230 22.55 14.98 -9.52
CA HIS A 230 21.33 15.06 -8.72
C HIS A 230 21.51 15.76 -7.37
N GLY A 231 22.67 16.33 -7.06
CA GLY A 231 22.86 17.08 -5.81
C GLY A 231 22.72 16.24 -4.53
N LEU A 232 22.98 14.94 -4.61
CA LEU A 232 22.87 13.98 -3.50
C LEU A 232 24.06 14.01 -2.54
N VAL A 233 25.23 14.44 -3.02
CA VAL A 233 26.46 14.48 -2.22
C VAL A 233 27.19 15.80 -2.37
N ALA A 234 27.88 16.20 -1.31
CA ALA A 234 28.75 17.37 -1.26
C ALA A 234 30.18 16.98 -0.91
N GLU A 235 31.17 17.78 -1.32
CA GLU A 235 32.56 17.59 -0.89
C GLU A 235 32.75 18.02 0.56
N SER A 236 33.46 17.20 1.33
CA SER A 236 33.72 17.44 2.74
C SER A 236 35.16 17.02 3.07
N GLY A 237 36.07 18.00 3.07
CA GLY A 237 37.48 17.84 3.46
C GLY A 237 38.24 16.77 2.65
N TRP A 238 38.19 15.54 3.15
CA TRP A 238 38.90 14.36 2.63
C TRP A 238 38.00 13.41 1.83
N GLY A 239 36.73 13.74 1.61
CA GLY A 239 35.79 12.85 0.95
C GLY A 239 34.47 13.53 0.58
N TYR A 240 33.39 12.75 0.65
CA TYR A 240 32.03 13.20 0.35
C TYR A 240 31.10 12.93 1.52
N GLU A 241 30.06 13.74 1.66
CA GLU A 241 28.97 13.54 2.62
C GLU A 241 27.62 13.72 1.93
N LEU A 242 26.56 13.15 2.51
CA LEU A 242 25.22 13.31 1.96
C LEU A 242 24.73 14.75 2.17
N THR A 243 24.07 15.29 1.14
CA THR A 243 23.25 16.50 1.29
C THR A 243 21.93 16.17 1.99
N GLU A 244 21.10 17.16 2.30
CA GLU A 244 19.74 16.91 2.79
C GLU A 244 18.94 16.08 1.78
N ARG A 245 19.03 16.43 0.49
CA ARG A 245 18.47 15.66 -0.62
C ARG A 245 19.00 14.23 -0.62
N GLY A 246 20.31 14.04 -0.47
CA GLY A 246 20.95 12.74 -0.37
C GLY A 246 20.40 11.89 0.78
N ARG A 247 20.22 12.48 1.96
CA ARG A 247 19.65 11.78 3.13
C ARG A 247 18.21 11.32 2.88
N ALA A 248 17.35 12.21 2.39
CA ALA A 248 15.97 11.87 2.07
C ALA A 248 15.87 10.72 1.03
N VAL A 249 16.72 10.77 -0.01
CA VAL A 249 16.80 9.74 -1.04
C VAL A 249 17.32 8.41 -0.50
N ARG A 250 18.34 8.42 0.37
CA ARG A 250 18.84 7.22 1.06
C ARG A 250 17.75 6.59 1.92
N ASP A 251 17.06 7.39 2.72
CA ASP A 251 16.07 6.90 3.68
C ASP A 251 14.86 6.31 2.94
N CYS A 252 14.40 6.97 1.87
CA CYS A 252 13.38 6.43 0.95
C CYS A 252 13.80 5.07 0.36
N TRP A 253 15.05 4.96 -0.11
CA TRP A 253 15.57 3.71 -0.66
C TRP A 253 15.64 2.59 0.38
N GLU A 254 16.19 2.86 1.56
CA GLU A 254 16.35 1.86 2.61
C GLU A 254 15.00 1.36 3.15
N GLU A 255 14.02 2.25 3.30
CA GLU A 255 12.66 1.85 3.70
C GLU A 255 12.01 0.99 2.61
N LEU A 256 12.13 1.40 1.33
CA LEU A 256 11.55 0.65 0.21
C LEU A 256 12.16 -0.75 0.07
N LYS A 257 13.47 -0.87 0.26
CA LYS A 257 14.21 -2.14 0.23
C LYS A 257 13.76 -3.11 1.32
N GLN A 258 13.22 -2.60 2.42
CA GLN A 258 12.71 -3.38 3.55
C GLN A 258 11.18 -3.63 3.47
N ALA A 259 10.47 -2.99 2.54
CA ALA A 259 9.03 -3.14 2.40
C ALA A 259 8.64 -4.59 2.04
N SER A 260 7.62 -5.13 2.70
CA SER A 260 7.22 -6.54 2.55
C SER A 260 6.78 -6.90 1.13
N ILE A 261 6.22 -5.91 0.42
CA ILE A 261 5.88 -6.01 -1.01
C ILE A 261 7.09 -6.31 -1.91
N VAL A 262 8.31 -5.89 -1.53
CA VAL A 262 9.52 -6.18 -2.29
C VAL A 262 9.88 -7.65 -2.13
N GLU A 263 9.92 -8.16 -0.90
CA GLU A 263 10.17 -9.58 -0.61
C GLU A 263 9.19 -10.51 -1.34
N GLU A 264 7.88 -10.21 -1.27
CA GLU A 264 6.83 -11.00 -1.91
C GLU A 264 7.01 -11.07 -3.45
N LYS A 265 7.48 -9.98 -4.06
CA LYS A 265 7.70 -9.91 -5.51
C LYS A 265 9.00 -10.58 -5.96
N LEU A 266 10.00 -10.68 -5.09
CA LEU A 266 11.22 -11.44 -5.39
C LEU A 266 10.91 -12.92 -5.60
N GLU A 267 10.08 -13.48 -4.72
CA GLU A 267 9.71 -14.91 -4.75
C GLU A 267 8.95 -15.29 -6.04
N THR A 268 8.27 -14.32 -6.66
CA THR A 268 7.41 -14.52 -7.82
C THR A 268 8.06 -14.18 -9.16
N LEU A 269 9.04 -13.27 -9.19
CA LEU A 269 9.59 -12.73 -10.44
C LEU A 269 11.03 -13.16 -10.76
N GLY A 270 11.80 -13.62 -9.77
CA GLY A 270 13.24 -13.93 -9.97
C GLY A 270 14.10 -12.69 -10.29
N ASP A 271 13.55 -11.49 -10.12
CA ASP A 271 14.23 -10.20 -10.24
C ASP A 271 15.10 -9.89 -9.00
N THR A 272 15.98 -8.89 -9.08
CA THR A 272 16.70 -8.34 -7.91
C THR A 272 15.82 -7.39 -7.08
N ARG A 273 16.16 -7.15 -5.80
CA ARG A 273 15.44 -6.19 -4.92
C ARG A 273 15.33 -4.80 -5.54
N ARG A 274 16.42 -4.34 -6.16
CA ARG A 274 16.51 -3.08 -6.92
C ARG A 274 15.49 -3.01 -8.05
N GLU A 275 15.39 -4.06 -8.87
CA GLU A 275 14.48 -4.08 -10.03
C GLU A 275 13.01 -4.09 -9.63
N VAL A 276 12.68 -4.83 -8.57
CA VAL A 276 11.33 -4.83 -7.99
C VAL A 276 10.98 -3.44 -7.46
N ALA A 277 11.87 -2.83 -6.67
CA ALA A 277 11.69 -1.49 -6.11
C ALA A 277 11.53 -0.42 -7.20
N TRP A 278 12.36 -0.48 -8.25
CA TRP A 278 12.28 0.42 -9.41
C TRP A 278 10.91 0.31 -10.11
N ARG A 279 10.41 -0.91 -10.36
CA ARG A 279 9.08 -1.10 -10.98
C ARG A 279 7.94 -0.60 -10.09
N LEU A 280 8.05 -0.78 -8.78
CA LEU A 280 7.03 -0.32 -7.83
C LEU A 280 6.97 1.21 -7.79
N LEU A 281 8.12 1.89 -7.72
CA LEU A 281 8.17 3.35 -7.71
C LEU A 281 7.71 3.96 -9.01
N ASN A 282 8.17 3.46 -10.17
CA ASN A 282 7.71 4.00 -11.46
C ASN A 282 6.19 3.88 -11.61
N ARG A 283 5.61 2.73 -11.23
CA ARG A 283 4.14 2.58 -11.26
C ARG A 283 3.44 3.52 -10.28
N TYR A 284 4.04 3.80 -9.12
CA TYR A 284 3.47 4.75 -8.17
C TYR A 284 3.52 6.18 -8.69
N PHE A 285 4.69 6.64 -9.17
CA PHE A 285 4.85 7.99 -9.71
C PHE A 285 4.01 8.21 -10.98
N ASP A 286 3.95 7.23 -11.88
CA ASP A 286 3.06 7.26 -13.05
C ASP A 286 1.57 7.36 -12.67
N ALA A 287 1.19 6.86 -11.49
CA ALA A 287 -0.16 6.96 -10.98
C ALA A 287 -0.39 8.30 -10.26
N GLU A 288 0.57 8.80 -9.49
CA GLU A 288 0.53 10.09 -8.82
C GLU A 288 0.41 11.24 -9.83
N ASP A 289 1.25 11.24 -10.87
CA ASP A 289 1.30 12.28 -11.90
C ASP A 289 0.03 12.32 -12.80
N ARG A 290 -0.89 11.35 -12.66
CA ARG A 290 -2.20 11.34 -13.38
C ARG A 290 -3.34 11.96 -12.56
N TRP A 291 -3.10 12.27 -11.29
CA TRP A 291 -4.11 12.80 -10.38
C TRP A 291 -3.92 14.30 -10.08
N ASP A 292 -2.82 14.89 -10.58
CA ASP A 292 -2.59 16.34 -10.71
C ASP A 292 -3.11 16.88 -12.06
#